data_AF-A0A182G9B0-F1
#
_entry.id   AF-A0A182G9B0-F1
#
_cell.length_a   1.000
_cell.length_b   1.000
_cell.length_c   1.000
_cell.angle_alpha   90.00
_cell.angle_beta   90.00
_cell.angle_gamma   90.00
#
_symmetry.space_group_name_H-M   'P 1'
#
loop_
_entity.id
_entity.type
_entity.pdbx_description
1 polymer ?
#
loop_
_entity_poly.entity_id
_entity_poly.type
_entity_poly.pdbx_seq_one_letter_code
_entity_poly.pdbx_strand_id
1 'polypeptide(L)'
;MVDTRDSTTKFCVAATSTTKKYLREHPEICVLSADKGNRTVVMMREDYDQKMRTFVNDDTTYERVRSDPTTRYQNGNNSLVKRLKDLKLIDHRTAKELTTHNAICPRIYGQPKAHKQNLPLRPVIPNVTAPTYKLAKYVANILQSSIHSPYNTASSFEFCDEVNNITLPEGYVMISLDVTSLFTNVPRHLVTKNIIHRWKEVDTRINLDLFLEIVEYCMEASYFCFEGQYYKQTFGTAMGSPLSPTAADIVLDAVIAQAMRSLPFEITIFRKYVDDIFMAIPRNTEQQVLQAFNNVEPRIQFTIEVEKDQKLAFLDVTVIRNPDQTLTTEWYAKPIASGRMLNYKSHHQLKHKMNVAKNFIHRVWYLTRNKSTEEIVNIIHRHLQLGNNNKTEPSSQMPPHTSQASS
;
A
#
# COMPACT_ATOMS: atom_id res chain seq x y z
N MET A 1 3.16 14.39 45.22
CA MET A 1 2.89 13.56 44.03
C MET A 1 4.07 12.61 43.86
N VAL A 2 3.87 11.33 44.17
CA VAL A 2 4.90 10.29 43.97
C VAL A 2 5.20 10.19 42.47
N ASP A 3 6.49 10.11 42.11
CA ASP A 3 6.93 10.06 40.72
C ASP A 3 6.55 8.72 40.07
N THR A 4 5.31 8.63 39.60
CA THR A 4 4.73 7.49 38.88
C THR A 4 5.40 7.20 37.52
N ARG A 5 6.38 8.02 37.12
CA ARG A 5 7.05 7.94 35.82
C ARG A 5 8.22 6.94 35.84
N ASP A 6 8.89 6.80 36.99
CA ASP A 6 9.96 5.81 37.19
C ASP A 6 9.41 4.37 37.23
N SER A 7 8.24 4.17 37.84
CA SER A 7 7.58 2.84 37.90
C SER A 7 7.12 2.35 36.52
N THR A 8 6.59 3.23 35.67
CA THR A 8 6.17 2.87 34.30
C THR A 8 7.37 2.47 33.44
N THR A 9 8.47 3.21 33.56
CA THR A 9 9.70 2.91 32.80
C THR A 9 10.29 1.57 33.24
N LYS A 10 10.38 1.33 34.55
CA LYS A 10 10.80 0.06 35.13
C LYS A 10 9.92 -1.11 34.67
N PHE A 11 8.60 -0.91 34.65
CA PHE A 11 7.66 -1.90 34.12
C PHE A 11 7.91 -2.19 32.64
N CYS A 12 8.03 -1.18 31.78
CA CYS A 12 8.28 -1.37 30.35
C CYS A 12 9.59 -2.11 30.07
N VAL A 13 10.65 -1.79 30.81
CA VAL A 13 11.95 -2.48 30.70
C VAL A 13 11.82 -3.94 31.15
N ALA A 14 11.20 -4.19 32.31
CA ALA A 14 10.98 -5.55 32.81
C ALA A 14 10.10 -6.38 31.87
N ALA A 15 9.01 -5.81 31.36
CA ALA A 15 8.11 -6.45 30.40
C ALA A 15 8.84 -6.74 29.07
N THR A 16 9.65 -5.81 28.58
CA THR A 16 10.45 -6.02 27.36
C THR A 16 11.46 -7.15 27.54
N SER A 17 12.17 -7.17 28.67
CA SER A 17 13.13 -8.23 28.98
C SER A 17 12.46 -9.60 29.11
N THR A 18 11.31 -9.66 29.79
CA THR A 18 10.51 -10.88 29.93
C THR A 18 10.01 -11.37 28.58
N THR A 19 9.47 -10.47 27.75
CA THR A 19 9.00 -10.79 26.40
C THR A 19 10.13 -11.31 25.51
N LYS A 20 11.31 -10.66 25.53
CA LYS A 20 12.48 -11.10 24.78
C LYS A 20 13.01 -12.46 25.25
N LYS A 21 12.93 -12.75 26.55
CA LYS A 21 13.29 -14.07 27.09
C LYS A 21 12.31 -15.13 26.56
N TYR A 22 11.01 -14.89 26.72
CA TYR A 22 9.95 -15.77 26.24
C TYR A 22 10.09 -16.07 24.73
N LEU A 23 10.24 -15.04 23.89
CA LEU A 23 10.38 -15.25 22.44
C LEU A 23 11.68 -15.97 22.02
N ARG A 24 12.72 -15.98 22.87
CA ARG A 24 13.92 -16.79 22.62
C ARG A 24 13.71 -18.25 23.02
N GLU A 25 12.96 -18.49 24.09
CA GLU A 25 12.60 -19.82 24.58
C GLU A 25 11.53 -20.48 23.71
N HIS A 26 10.76 -19.69 22.97
CA HIS A 26 9.68 -20.11 22.08
C HIS A 26 9.94 -19.74 20.60
N PRO A 27 10.96 -20.35 19.94
CA PRO A 27 11.26 -20.06 18.54
C PRO A 27 10.16 -20.48 17.57
N GLU A 28 9.21 -21.31 17.98
CA GLU A 28 8.01 -21.68 17.22
C GLU A 28 7.03 -20.52 17.05
N ILE A 29 7.19 -19.42 17.78
CA ILE A 29 6.32 -18.24 17.70
C ILE A 29 7.01 -17.16 16.84
N CYS A 30 6.21 -16.45 16.03
CA CYS A 30 6.63 -15.22 15.37
C CYS A 30 5.70 -14.05 15.73
N VAL A 31 6.30 -12.87 15.88
CA VAL A 31 5.60 -11.62 16.16
C VAL A 31 5.79 -10.69 14.97
N LEU A 32 4.67 -10.34 14.32
CA LEU A 32 4.65 -9.63 13.05
C LEU A 32 3.79 -8.37 13.15
N SER A 33 4.10 -7.38 12.31
CA SER A 33 3.21 -6.24 12.07
C SER A 33 2.12 -6.64 11.09
N ALA A 34 0.86 -6.32 11.42
CA ALA A 34 -0.26 -6.52 10.48
C ALA A 34 -0.15 -5.58 9.26
N ASP A 35 -0.62 -6.04 8.10
CA ASP A 35 -0.72 -5.24 6.86
C ASP A 35 -1.60 -3.99 7.04
N LYS A 36 -2.67 -4.09 7.83
CA LYS A 36 -3.60 -2.97 8.11
C LYS A 36 -3.98 -2.91 9.59
N GLY A 37 -4.40 -1.71 10.01
CA GLY A 37 -4.99 -1.47 11.34
C GLY A 37 -3.98 -1.22 12.46
N ASN A 38 -2.68 -1.13 12.18
CA ASN A 38 -1.63 -0.89 13.18
C ASN A 38 -1.74 -1.86 14.38
N ARG A 39 -1.85 -3.15 14.08
CA ARG A 39 -1.94 -4.25 15.06
C ARG A 39 -0.67 -5.12 15.03
N THR A 40 -0.45 -5.80 16.15
CA THR A 40 0.60 -6.81 16.29
C THR A 40 -0.06 -8.17 16.16
N VAL A 41 0.51 -9.05 15.34
CA VAL A 41 0.02 -10.41 15.11
C VAL A 41 1.03 -11.37 15.71
N VAL A 42 0.53 -12.32 16.49
CA VAL A 42 1.30 -13.44 17.03
C VAL A 42 0.75 -14.69 16.35
N MET A 43 1.63 -15.48 15.73
CA MET A 43 1.24 -16.73 15.07
C MET A 43 2.39 -17.74 15.10
N MET A 44 2.06 -19.01 14.84
CA MET A 44 3.05 -20.07 14.72
C MET A 44 3.95 -19.80 13.51
N ARG A 45 5.25 -20.03 13.68
CA ARG A 45 6.27 -19.86 12.64
C ARG A 45 6.03 -20.81 11.49
N GLU A 46 5.64 -22.05 11.77
CA GLU A 46 5.31 -23.05 10.75
C GLU A 46 4.18 -22.57 9.82
N ASP A 47 3.09 -22.04 10.38
CA ASP A 47 1.99 -21.47 9.59
C ASP A 47 2.45 -20.30 8.71
N TYR A 48 3.33 -19.45 9.25
CA TYR A 48 3.87 -18.32 8.52
C TYR A 48 4.79 -18.78 7.38
N ASP A 49 5.71 -19.69 7.65
CA ASP A 49 6.66 -20.21 6.68
C ASP A 49 5.93 -20.98 5.58
N GLN A 50 4.91 -21.78 5.91
CA GLN A 50 4.08 -22.48 4.93
C GLN A 50 3.35 -21.50 4.00
N LYS A 51 2.79 -20.41 4.55
CA LYS A 51 2.18 -19.35 3.74
C LYS A 51 3.21 -18.65 2.85
N MET A 52 4.43 -18.40 3.36
CA MET A 52 5.51 -17.82 2.55
C MET A 52 5.97 -18.75 1.43
N ARG A 53 6.13 -20.05 1.70
CA ARG A 53 6.46 -21.08 0.70
C ARG A 53 5.42 -21.11 -0.42
N THR A 54 4.14 -20.95 -0.10
CA THR A 54 3.06 -20.89 -1.09
C THR A 54 3.26 -19.73 -2.08
N PHE A 55 3.81 -18.59 -1.66
CA PHE A 55 4.13 -17.49 -2.58
C PHE A 55 5.35 -17.78 -3.45
N VAL A 56 6.46 -18.23 -2.86
CA VAL A 56 7.72 -18.39 -3.61
C VAL A 56 7.75 -19.61 -4.53
N ASN A 57 6.86 -20.57 -4.29
CA ASN A 57 6.66 -21.76 -5.14
C ASN A 57 5.57 -21.53 -6.21
N ASP A 58 5.08 -20.30 -6.41
CA ASP A 58 4.25 -19.97 -7.56
C ASP A 58 5.12 -19.89 -8.82
N ASP A 59 5.22 -21.02 -9.53
CA ASP A 59 5.99 -21.15 -10.76
C ASP A 59 5.46 -20.29 -11.92
N THR A 60 4.29 -19.65 -11.77
CA THR A 60 3.76 -18.71 -12.76
C THR A 60 4.32 -17.29 -12.59
N THR A 61 4.85 -16.96 -11.41
CA THR A 61 5.33 -15.62 -11.05
C THR A 61 6.83 -15.60 -10.73
N TYR A 62 7.34 -16.68 -10.13
CA TYR A 62 8.71 -16.76 -9.63
C TYR A 62 9.46 -17.95 -10.23
N GLU A 63 10.75 -17.75 -10.46
CA GLU A 63 11.69 -18.81 -10.81
C GLU A 63 12.80 -18.90 -9.77
N ARG A 64 13.22 -20.11 -9.42
CA ARG A 64 14.39 -20.32 -8.56
C ARG A 64 15.66 -20.08 -9.38
N VAL A 65 16.59 -19.31 -8.83
CA VAL A 65 17.90 -19.06 -9.44
C VAL A 65 19.02 -19.75 -8.67
N ARG A 66 20.04 -20.21 -9.38
CA ARG A 66 21.10 -21.07 -8.82
C ARG A 66 22.02 -20.34 -7.84
N SER A 67 22.18 -19.03 -7.98
CA SER A 67 23.13 -18.23 -7.21
C SER A 67 22.64 -16.79 -7.06
N ASP A 68 23.19 -16.06 -6.09
CA ASP A 68 22.91 -14.64 -5.88
C ASP A 68 23.28 -13.81 -7.13
N PRO A 69 22.31 -13.17 -7.81
CA PRO A 69 22.59 -12.39 -9.00
C PRO A 69 23.01 -10.94 -8.68
N THR A 70 23.17 -10.57 -7.41
CA THR A 70 23.40 -9.17 -6.98
C THR A 70 24.61 -8.53 -7.63
N THR A 71 25.75 -9.21 -7.67
CA THR A 71 26.98 -8.68 -8.29
C THR A 71 26.77 -8.45 -9.79
N ARG A 72 26.07 -9.35 -10.48
CA ARG A 72 25.72 -9.19 -11.91
C ARG A 72 24.90 -7.92 -12.11
N TYR A 73 23.81 -7.76 -11.33
CA TYR A 73 22.93 -6.61 -11.47
C TYR A 73 23.61 -5.29 -11.10
N GLN A 74 24.52 -5.30 -10.12
CA GLN A 74 25.35 -4.14 -9.75
C GLN A 74 26.29 -3.74 -10.89
N ASN A 75 26.98 -4.69 -11.50
CA ASN A 75 27.91 -4.41 -12.59
C ASN A 75 27.19 -3.82 -13.82
N GLY A 76 26.02 -4.37 -14.19
CA GLY A 76 25.24 -3.81 -15.29
C GLY A 76 24.63 -2.44 -14.96
N ASN A 77 24.14 -2.22 -13.72
CA ASN A 77 23.69 -0.89 -13.27
C ASN A 77 24.81 0.15 -13.43
N ASN A 78 26.00 -0.16 -12.92
CA ASN A 78 27.13 0.76 -12.96
C ASN A 78 27.65 0.97 -14.39
N SER A 79 27.52 -0.03 -15.26
CA SER A 79 27.82 0.10 -16.69
C SER A 79 26.85 1.04 -17.40
N LEU A 80 25.54 0.93 -17.14
CA LEU A 80 24.52 1.86 -17.66
C LEU A 80 24.77 3.30 -17.17
N VAL A 81 25.04 3.48 -15.87
CA VAL A 81 25.35 4.79 -15.30
C VAL A 81 26.62 5.39 -15.90
N LYS A 82 27.66 4.57 -16.11
CA LYS A 82 28.88 5.00 -16.79
C LYS A 82 28.58 5.44 -18.23
N ARG A 83 27.80 4.67 -18.99
CA ARG A 83 27.40 5.02 -20.36
C ARG A 83 26.62 6.34 -20.40
N LEU A 84 25.67 6.56 -19.49
CA LEU A 84 24.95 7.84 -19.37
C LEU A 84 25.90 9.03 -19.13
N LYS A 85 26.92 8.84 -18.28
CA LYS A 85 27.95 9.86 -18.00
C LYS A 85 28.84 10.12 -19.20
N ASP A 86 29.35 9.06 -19.84
CA ASP A 86 30.29 9.16 -20.97
C ASP A 86 29.62 9.84 -22.18
N LEU A 87 28.32 9.59 -22.39
CA LEU A 87 27.48 10.27 -23.38
C LEU A 87 27.05 11.69 -22.95
N LYS A 88 27.47 12.18 -21.77
CA LYS A 88 27.11 13.49 -21.20
C LYS A 88 25.60 13.72 -21.05
N LEU A 89 24.83 12.63 -20.90
CA LEU A 89 23.39 12.67 -20.68
C LEU A 89 23.04 13.01 -19.22
N ILE A 90 23.96 12.69 -18.30
CA ILE A 90 23.90 13.07 -16.89
C ILE A 90 25.22 13.72 -16.46
N ASP A 91 25.17 14.54 -15.41
CA ASP A 91 26.37 15.14 -14.84
C ASP A 91 27.13 14.18 -13.92
N HIS A 92 28.33 14.58 -13.51
CA HIS A 92 29.18 13.76 -12.64
C HIS A 92 28.53 13.45 -11.29
N ARG A 93 27.78 14.41 -10.74
CA ARG A 93 27.10 14.26 -9.45
C ARG A 93 26.01 13.20 -9.52
N THR A 94 25.14 13.29 -10.52
CA THR A 94 24.08 12.31 -10.79
C THR A 94 24.69 10.93 -11.02
N ALA A 95 25.75 10.82 -11.82
CA ALA A 95 26.43 9.54 -12.03
C ALA A 95 26.94 8.92 -10.72
N LYS A 96 27.53 9.73 -9.82
CA LYS A 96 27.97 9.27 -8.49
C LYS A 96 26.79 8.83 -7.62
N GLU A 97 25.68 9.57 -7.67
CA GLU A 97 24.47 9.23 -6.91
C GLU A 97 23.86 7.91 -7.39
N LEU A 98 23.76 7.68 -8.70
CA LEU A 98 23.18 6.49 -9.32
C LEU A 98 24.08 5.25 -9.28
N THR A 99 25.40 5.44 -9.13
CA THR A 99 26.33 4.32 -8.95
C THR A 99 26.07 3.62 -7.62
N THR A 100 26.03 2.28 -7.65
CA THR A 100 25.79 1.46 -6.48
C THR A 100 27.04 0.67 -6.10
N HIS A 101 27.34 0.68 -4.82
CA HIS A 101 28.42 -0.10 -4.20
C HIS A 101 27.83 -0.92 -3.05
N ASN A 102 28.38 -2.11 -2.80
CA ASN A 102 27.96 -2.99 -1.69
C ASN A 102 26.46 -3.29 -1.70
N ALA A 103 25.89 -3.54 -2.87
CA ALA A 103 24.48 -3.95 -2.97
C ALA A 103 24.25 -5.26 -2.19
N ILE A 104 23.06 -5.40 -1.61
CA ILE A 104 22.66 -6.58 -0.84
C ILE A 104 21.40 -7.15 -1.47
N CYS A 105 21.40 -8.47 -1.67
CA CYS A 105 20.24 -9.21 -2.14
C CYS A 105 19.01 -8.90 -1.27
N PRO A 106 17.91 -8.39 -1.85
CA PRO A 106 16.67 -8.14 -1.11
C PRO A 106 16.14 -9.41 -0.46
N ARG A 107 15.44 -9.28 0.67
CA ARG A 107 14.80 -10.41 1.37
C ARG A 107 13.29 -10.25 1.38
N ILE A 108 12.56 -11.30 1.03
CA ILE A 108 11.10 -11.27 1.10
C ILE A 108 10.60 -11.52 2.53
N TYR A 109 9.54 -10.84 2.93
CA TYR A 109 8.78 -11.15 4.14
C TYR A 109 7.27 -10.91 3.93
N GLY A 110 6.44 -11.51 4.78
CA GLY A 110 4.99 -11.42 4.72
C GLY A 110 4.39 -10.58 5.84
N GLN A 111 3.44 -9.70 5.51
CA GLN A 111 2.63 -8.98 6.51
C GLN A 111 1.23 -9.62 6.61
N PRO A 112 0.80 -10.11 7.79
CA PRO A 112 -0.52 -10.73 7.90
C PRO A 112 -1.67 -9.75 7.65
N LYS A 113 -2.56 -10.11 6.72
CA LYS A 113 -3.82 -9.41 6.46
C LYS A 113 -4.87 -9.84 7.48
N ALA A 114 -4.72 -9.38 8.73
CA ALA A 114 -5.57 -9.76 9.87
C ALA A 114 -7.07 -9.42 9.73
N HIS A 115 -7.46 -8.69 8.68
CA HIS A 115 -8.86 -8.39 8.35
C HIS A 115 -9.48 -9.37 7.36
N LYS A 116 -8.72 -10.34 6.83
CA LYS A 116 -9.21 -11.36 5.91
C LYS A 116 -9.25 -12.72 6.62
N GLN A 117 -10.21 -13.56 6.24
CA GLN A 117 -10.28 -14.95 6.70
C GLN A 117 -8.97 -15.69 6.37
N ASN A 118 -8.59 -16.64 7.21
CA ASN A 118 -7.36 -17.43 7.11
C ASN A 118 -6.03 -16.64 7.23
N LEU A 119 -6.08 -15.34 7.54
CA LEU A 119 -4.89 -14.47 7.71
C LEU A 119 -3.86 -14.63 6.57
N PRO A 120 -4.22 -14.40 5.29
CA PRO A 120 -3.26 -14.43 4.19
C PRO A 120 -2.17 -13.38 4.40
N LEU A 121 -0.98 -13.60 3.84
CA LEU A 121 0.12 -12.63 3.94
C LEU A 121 0.12 -11.68 2.74
N ARG A 122 0.65 -10.47 2.93
CA ARG A 122 1.11 -9.59 1.86
C ARG A 122 2.63 -9.75 1.72
N PRO A 123 3.14 -10.27 0.60
CA PRO A 123 4.58 -10.31 0.38
C PRO A 123 5.14 -8.89 0.21
N VAL A 124 6.31 -8.64 0.78
CA VAL A 124 7.04 -7.37 0.69
C VAL A 124 8.51 -7.67 0.42
N ILE A 125 9.07 -7.00 -0.60
CA ILE A 125 10.49 -7.11 -0.97
C ILE A 125 11.12 -5.70 -0.86
N PRO A 126 11.74 -5.34 0.28
CA PRO A 126 12.39 -4.06 0.44
C PRO A 126 13.62 -3.96 -0.48
N ASN A 127 13.50 -3.20 -1.58
CA ASN A 127 14.57 -3.04 -2.56
C ASN A 127 15.55 -1.91 -2.25
N VAL A 128 15.52 -1.30 -1.05
CA VAL A 128 16.38 -0.15 -0.72
C VAL A 128 17.87 -0.46 -0.88
N THR A 129 18.27 -1.71 -0.68
CA THR A 129 19.66 -2.19 -0.84
C THR A 129 19.92 -2.83 -2.20
N ALA A 130 18.92 -2.90 -3.08
CA ALA A 130 19.04 -3.52 -4.39
C ALA A 130 19.93 -2.67 -5.33
N PRO A 131 20.67 -3.30 -6.25
CA PRO A 131 21.60 -2.59 -7.13
C PRO A 131 20.98 -1.46 -7.96
N THR A 132 19.74 -1.66 -8.43
CA THR A 132 19.04 -0.77 -9.35
C THR A 132 18.14 0.25 -8.66
N TYR A 133 18.04 0.26 -7.32
CA TYR A 133 17.06 1.08 -6.60
C TYR A 133 17.10 2.57 -6.99
N LYS A 134 18.29 3.14 -7.02
CA LYS A 134 18.49 4.56 -7.34
C LYS A 134 18.24 4.87 -8.82
N LEU A 135 18.67 3.98 -9.71
CA LEU A 135 18.44 4.11 -11.14
C LEU A 135 16.95 3.98 -11.47
N ALA A 136 16.25 3.03 -10.85
CA ALA A 136 14.81 2.85 -10.95
C ALA A 136 14.06 4.10 -10.48
N LYS A 137 14.48 4.69 -9.35
CA LYS A 137 13.92 5.95 -8.85
C LYS A 137 14.16 7.11 -9.82
N TYR A 138 15.35 7.17 -10.42
CA TYR A 138 15.70 8.21 -11.37
C TYR A 138 14.82 8.17 -12.63
N VAL A 139 14.65 6.99 -13.25
CA VAL A 139 13.76 6.86 -14.42
C VAL A 139 12.28 7.01 -14.06
N ALA A 140 11.86 6.59 -12.86
CA ALA A 140 10.51 6.82 -12.38
C ALA A 140 10.19 8.33 -12.28
N ASN A 141 11.12 9.12 -11.74
CA ASN A 141 10.97 10.57 -11.64
C ASN A 141 10.88 11.24 -13.03
N ILE A 142 11.64 10.76 -14.00
CA ILE A 142 11.57 11.24 -15.39
C ILE A 142 10.19 10.93 -15.99
N LEU A 143 9.68 9.71 -15.77
CA LEU A 143 8.35 9.32 -16.29
C LEU A 143 7.20 10.07 -15.62
N GLN A 144 7.36 10.51 -14.37
CA GLN A 144 6.30 11.17 -13.62
C GLN A 144 5.78 12.43 -14.33
N SER A 145 6.63 13.13 -15.10
CA SER A 145 6.22 14.31 -15.87
C SER A 145 5.26 13.99 -17.01
N SER A 146 5.18 12.73 -17.45
CA SER A 146 4.33 12.28 -18.56
C SER A 146 3.03 11.60 -18.09
N ILE A 147 2.78 11.55 -16.78
CA ILE A 147 1.59 10.92 -16.22
C ILE A 147 0.53 12.00 -15.98
N HIS A 148 -0.41 12.06 -16.91
CA HIS A 148 -1.54 12.99 -16.88
C HIS A 148 -2.84 12.22 -17.06
N SER A 149 -3.34 11.63 -15.98
CA SER A 149 -4.64 10.95 -16.00
C SER A 149 -5.70 11.86 -15.41
N PRO A 150 -6.76 12.21 -16.16
CA PRO A 150 -7.88 13.02 -15.65
C PRO A 150 -8.69 12.26 -14.58
N TYR A 151 -8.39 10.97 -14.39
CA TYR A 151 -9.04 10.10 -13.43
C TYR A 151 -8.35 10.10 -12.08
N ASN A 152 -7.09 10.54 -11.99
CA ASN A 152 -6.32 10.46 -10.75
C ASN A 152 -6.87 11.43 -9.70
N THR A 153 -7.02 10.94 -8.47
CA THR A 153 -7.15 11.80 -7.29
C THR A 153 -5.89 11.68 -6.44
N ALA A 154 -5.34 12.81 -5.99
CA ALA A 154 -4.08 12.82 -5.26
C ALA A 154 -4.26 12.50 -3.77
N SER A 155 -5.47 12.71 -3.23
CA SER A 155 -5.77 12.43 -1.83
C SER A 155 -7.26 12.33 -1.57
N SER A 156 -7.61 11.76 -0.43
CA SER A 156 -8.98 11.79 0.07
C SER A 156 -9.55 13.19 0.29
N PHE A 157 -8.70 14.18 0.57
CA PHE A 157 -9.15 15.57 0.75
C PHE A 157 -9.71 16.11 -0.57
N GLU A 158 -8.95 15.95 -1.66
CA GLU A 158 -9.37 16.33 -3.02
C GLU A 158 -10.61 15.54 -3.46
N PHE A 159 -10.61 14.22 -3.25
CA PHE A 159 -11.77 13.39 -3.54
C PHE A 159 -13.02 13.86 -2.79
N CYS A 160 -12.90 14.16 -1.49
CA CYS A 160 -14.00 14.70 -0.70
C CYS A 160 -14.51 16.02 -1.27
N ASP A 161 -13.63 16.98 -1.55
CA ASP A 161 -14.05 18.28 -2.07
C ASP A 161 -14.85 18.15 -3.36
N GLU A 162 -14.53 17.19 -4.21
CA GLU A 162 -15.31 16.91 -5.41
C GLU A 162 -16.62 16.17 -5.10
N VAL A 163 -16.56 15.04 -4.39
CA VAL A 163 -17.72 14.16 -4.18
C VAL A 163 -18.86 14.88 -3.48
N ASN A 164 -18.58 15.78 -2.53
CA ASN A 164 -19.63 16.48 -1.78
C ASN A 164 -20.41 17.50 -2.65
N ASN A 165 -19.97 17.76 -3.87
CA ASN A 165 -20.66 18.64 -4.83
C ASN A 165 -21.46 17.87 -5.90
N ILE A 166 -21.60 16.54 -5.75
CA ILE A 166 -22.26 15.68 -6.72
C ILE A 166 -23.66 15.32 -6.26
N THR A 167 -24.61 15.44 -7.19
CA THR A 167 -25.94 14.83 -7.10
C THR A 167 -26.00 13.70 -8.12
N LEU A 168 -26.29 12.49 -7.65
CA LEU A 168 -26.41 11.34 -8.54
C LEU A 168 -27.73 11.40 -9.34
N PRO A 169 -27.73 11.02 -10.62
CA PRO A 169 -28.99 10.86 -11.35
C PRO A 169 -29.83 9.73 -10.74
N GLU A 170 -31.15 9.82 -10.92
CA GLU A 170 -32.04 8.72 -10.57
C GLU A 170 -31.64 7.45 -11.33
N GLY A 171 -31.72 6.31 -10.62
CA GLY A 171 -31.31 5.03 -11.18
C GLY A 171 -29.80 4.79 -11.24
N TYR A 172 -28.96 5.64 -10.64
CA TYR A 172 -27.52 5.37 -10.51
C TYR A 172 -27.17 4.65 -9.21
N VAL A 173 -25.98 4.05 -9.19
CA VAL A 173 -25.37 3.31 -8.08
C VAL A 173 -23.89 3.65 -7.95
N MET A 174 -23.37 3.76 -6.73
CA MET A 174 -21.93 3.90 -6.49
C MET A 174 -21.28 2.52 -6.45
N ILE A 175 -20.13 2.38 -7.10
CA ILE A 175 -19.31 1.17 -7.07
C ILE A 175 -17.83 1.53 -6.82
N SER A 176 -17.11 0.57 -6.25
CA SER A 176 -15.66 0.58 -6.11
C SER A 176 -15.07 -0.58 -6.90
N LEU A 177 -13.99 -0.32 -7.65
CA LEU A 177 -13.21 -1.36 -8.31
C LEU A 177 -11.83 -1.47 -7.66
N ASP A 178 -11.43 -2.67 -7.28
CA ASP A 178 -10.09 -2.99 -6.72
C ASP A 178 -9.32 -3.90 -7.68
N VAL A 179 -8.08 -3.53 -8.00
CA VAL A 179 -7.23 -4.32 -8.88
C VAL A 179 -6.61 -5.51 -8.13
N THR A 180 -6.85 -6.71 -8.66
CA THR A 180 -6.33 -7.95 -8.06
C THR A 180 -4.82 -8.04 -8.25
N SER A 181 -4.07 -7.94 -7.15
CA SER A 181 -2.62 -8.17 -7.09
C SER A 181 -1.84 -7.38 -8.16
N LEU A 182 -2.13 -6.08 -8.30
CA LEU A 182 -1.66 -5.21 -9.37
C LEU A 182 -0.19 -5.44 -9.76
N PHE A 183 0.77 -5.28 -8.83
CA PHE A 183 2.20 -5.32 -9.14
C PHE A 183 2.68 -6.65 -9.74
N THR A 184 2.18 -7.78 -9.25
CA THR A 184 2.56 -9.10 -9.81
C THR A 184 1.92 -9.37 -11.16
N ASN A 185 0.91 -8.59 -11.55
CA ASN A 185 0.13 -8.78 -12.77
C ASN A 185 0.44 -7.79 -13.90
N VAL A 186 1.26 -6.75 -13.66
CA VAL A 186 1.62 -5.74 -14.69
C VAL A 186 2.43 -6.37 -15.82
N PRO A 187 1.93 -6.42 -17.07
CA PRO A 187 2.70 -6.95 -18.19
C PRO A 187 3.82 -5.97 -18.59
N ARG A 188 5.09 -6.41 -18.48
CA ARG A 188 6.27 -5.55 -18.76
C ARG A 188 6.27 -4.97 -20.17
N HIS A 189 5.82 -5.73 -21.16
CA HIS A 189 5.73 -5.26 -22.55
C HIS A 189 4.74 -4.08 -22.72
N LEU A 190 3.67 -4.03 -21.92
CA LEU A 190 2.75 -2.89 -21.91
C LEU A 190 3.39 -1.67 -21.27
N VAL A 191 4.30 -1.83 -20.31
CA VAL A 191 5.07 -0.69 -19.75
C VAL A 191 5.88 -0.04 -20.87
N THR A 192 6.71 -0.81 -21.58
CA THR A 192 7.53 -0.33 -22.71
C THR A 192 6.65 0.31 -23.79
N LYS A 193 5.58 -0.37 -24.23
CA LYS A 193 4.64 0.14 -25.24
C LYS A 193 4.04 1.49 -24.84
N ASN A 194 3.54 1.60 -23.61
CA ASN A 194 2.92 2.83 -23.17
C ASN A 194 3.95 3.96 -22.98
N ILE A 195 5.18 3.68 -22.54
CA ILE A 195 6.27 4.68 -22.51
C ILE A 195 6.53 5.23 -23.91
N ILE A 196 6.59 4.37 -24.93
CA ILE A 196 6.77 4.80 -26.33
C ILE A 196 5.65 5.76 -26.76
N HIS A 197 4.39 5.43 -26.43
CA HIS A 197 3.24 6.28 -26.81
C HIS A 197 3.29 7.69 -26.23
N ARG A 198 3.82 7.86 -25.01
CA ARG A 198 3.93 9.16 -24.33
C ARG A 198 5.33 9.78 -24.37
N TRP A 199 6.25 9.22 -25.14
CA TRP A 199 7.66 9.62 -25.12
C TRP A 199 7.86 11.12 -25.42
N LYS A 200 6.98 11.72 -26.23
CA LYS A 200 7.01 13.15 -26.56
C LYS A 200 6.80 14.08 -25.35
N GLU A 201 6.20 13.57 -24.27
CA GLU A 201 5.92 14.31 -23.04
C GLU A 201 7.01 14.09 -21.96
N VAL A 202 7.99 13.22 -22.24
CA VAL A 202 9.07 12.91 -21.31
C VAL A 202 10.19 13.92 -21.47
N ASP A 203 10.44 14.71 -20.43
CA ASP A 203 11.55 15.68 -20.40
C ASP A 203 12.85 15.01 -19.95
N THR A 204 13.68 14.62 -20.91
CA THR A 204 14.99 14.04 -20.65
C THR A 204 15.95 14.20 -21.83
N ARG A 205 17.26 14.18 -21.53
CA ARG A 205 18.31 14.13 -22.54
C ARG A 205 18.55 12.71 -23.07
N ILE A 206 18.08 11.70 -22.34
CA ILE A 206 18.27 10.28 -22.69
C ILE A 206 17.35 9.97 -23.87
N ASN A 207 17.87 9.37 -24.95
CA ASN A 207 17.01 8.95 -26.06
C ASN A 207 16.11 7.76 -25.68
N LEU A 208 15.07 7.53 -26.48
CA LEU A 208 14.06 6.49 -26.20
C LEU A 208 14.69 5.11 -26.02
N ASP A 209 15.57 4.68 -26.94
CA ASP A 209 16.15 3.34 -26.93
C ASP A 209 16.94 3.06 -25.64
N LEU A 210 17.81 4.00 -25.25
CA LEU A 210 18.58 3.89 -24.01
C LEU A 210 17.68 3.98 -22.77
N PHE A 211 16.62 4.78 -22.84
CA PHE A 211 15.66 4.89 -21.73
C PHE A 211 14.89 3.58 -21.51
N LEU A 212 14.41 2.96 -22.58
CA LEU A 212 13.73 1.66 -22.54
C LEU A 212 14.69 0.57 -22.06
N GLU A 213 15.93 0.55 -22.51
CA GLU A 213 16.98 -0.37 -22.03
C GLU A 213 17.14 -0.27 -20.50
N ILE A 214 17.20 0.96 -19.96
CA ILE A 214 17.32 1.18 -18.51
C ILE A 214 16.07 0.70 -17.77
N VAL A 215 14.88 1.05 -18.28
CA VAL A 215 13.59 0.68 -17.67
C VAL A 215 13.45 -0.85 -17.63
N GLU A 216 13.75 -1.53 -18.73
CA GLU A 216 13.72 -3.00 -18.81
C GLU A 216 14.71 -3.62 -17.84
N TYR A 217 15.94 -3.10 -17.79
CA TYR A 217 16.96 -3.59 -16.85
C TYR A 217 16.52 -3.42 -15.38
N CYS A 218 15.90 -2.29 -15.04
CA CYS A 218 15.34 -2.04 -13.71
C CYS A 218 14.19 -3.01 -13.37
N MET A 219 13.31 -3.33 -14.32
CA MET A 219 12.24 -4.32 -14.12
C MET A 219 12.77 -5.75 -14.05
N GLU A 220 13.85 -6.07 -14.79
CA GLU A 220 14.45 -7.40 -14.79
C GLU A 220 15.22 -7.70 -13.50
N ALA A 221 15.75 -6.67 -12.83
CA ALA A 221 16.40 -6.74 -11.53
C ALA A 221 15.42 -6.96 -10.36
N SER A 222 14.43 -7.83 -10.57
CA SER A 222 13.39 -8.22 -9.61
C SER A 222 13.72 -9.58 -9.02
N TYR A 223 14.56 -9.63 -7.98
CA TYR A 223 15.00 -10.88 -7.35
C TYR A 223 15.11 -10.72 -5.83
N PHE A 224 15.07 -11.83 -5.10
CA PHE A 224 15.13 -11.82 -3.64
C PHE A 224 15.66 -13.16 -3.08
N CYS A 225 16.03 -13.13 -1.81
CA CYS A 225 16.39 -14.30 -1.02
C CYS A 225 15.25 -14.68 -0.07
N PHE A 226 14.96 -15.97 0.01
CA PHE A 226 14.07 -16.59 0.99
C PHE A 226 14.71 -17.90 1.47
N GLU A 227 14.91 -18.06 2.78
CA GLU A 227 15.53 -19.24 3.40
C GLU A 227 16.87 -19.66 2.77
N GLY A 228 17.72 -18.69 2.43
CA GLY A 228 19.01 -18.95 1.79
C GLY A 228 18.92 -19.39 0.33
N GLN A 229 17.72 -19.48 -0.24
CA GLN A 229 17.47 -19.71 -1.65
C GLN A 229 17.20 -18.38 -2.36
N TYR A 230 17.50 -18.34 -3.65
CA TYR A 230 17.35 -17.15 -4.48
C TYR A 230 16.23 -17.37 -5.50
N TYR A 231 15.41 -16.34 -5.68
CA TYR A 231 14.28 -16.33 -6.58
C TYR A 231 14.30 -15.07 -7.43
N LYS A 232 13.84 -15.19 -8.67
CA LYS A 232 13.62 -14.07 -9.57
C LYS A 232 12.14 -14.01 -9.93
N GLN A 233 11.57 -12.82 -9.90
CA GLN A 233 10.23 -12.57 -10.37
C GLN A 233 10.26 -12.44 -11.90
N THR A 234 9.63 -13.39 -12.59
CA THR A 234 9.64 -13.47 -14.05
C THR A 234 8.56 -12.59 -14.68
N PHE A 235 7.47 -12.36 -13.95
CA PHE A 235 6.32 -11.59 -14.42
C PHE A 235 5.94 -10.46 -13.45
N GLY A 236 5.29 -9.40 -13.95
CA GLY A 236 4.96 -8.24 -13.12
C GLY A 236 6.16 -7.33 -12.85
N THR A 237 5.96 -6.40 -11.91
CA THR A 237 6.96 -5.48 -11.38
C THR A 237 7.27 -5.81 -9.92
N ALA A 238 8.51 -5.58 -9.48
CA ALA A 238 8.91 -5.91 -8.11
C ALA A 238 8.19 -5.03 -7.09
N MET A 239 7.49 -5.66 -6.13
CA MET A 239 6.94 -4.96 -4.98
C MET A 239 8.09 -4.34 -4.16
N GLY A 240 8.21 -3.01 -4.16
CA GLY A 240 9.26 -2.28 -3.45
C GLY A 240 10.32 -1.63 -4.34
N SER A 241 10.33 -1.92 -5.65
CA SER A 241 11.11 -1.11 -6.60
C SER A 241 10.45 0.27 -6.78
N PRO A 242 11.21 1.38 -6.76
CA PRO A 242 10.67 2.72 -7.00
C PRO A 242 10.02 2.93 -8.37
N LEU A 243 10.37 2.11 -9.37
CA LEU A 243 9.78 2.17 -10.71
C LEU A 243 8.40 1.49 -10.77
N SER A 244 8.13 0.51 -9.91
CA SER A 244 6.92 -0.31 -10.00
C SER A 244 5.62 0.49 -9.90
N PRO A 245 5.46 1.48 -8.99
CA PRO A 245 4.26 2.32 -8.94
C PRO A 245 4.01 3.06 -10.25
N THR A 246 5.04 3.74 -10.78
CA THR A 246 4.96 4.49 -12.04
C THR A 246 4.64 3.57 -13.22
N ALA A 247 5.28 2.40 -13.30
CA ALA A 247 5.02 1.42 -14.35
C ALA A 247 3.60 0.85 -14.28
N ALA A 248 3.11 0.56 -13.08
CA ALA A 248 1.75 0.08 -12.86
C ALA A 248 0.71 1.15 -13.23
N ASP A 249 0.94 2.40 -12.82
CA ASP A 249 0.05 3.54 -13.10
C ASP A 249 -0.09 3.77 -14.61
N ILE A 250 1.03 3.78 -15.33
CA ILE A 250 1.12 3.89 -16.78
C ILE A 250 0.27 2.83 -17.52
N VAL A 251 0.33 1.58 -17.06
CA VAL A 251 -0.41 0.47 -17.69
C VAL A 251 -1.88 0.53 -17.29
N LEU A 252 -2.17 0.81 -16.02
CA LEU A 252 -3.51 0.87 -15.50
C LEU A 252 -4.32 2.02 -16.13
N ASP A 253 -3.70 3.18 -16.37
CA ASP A 253 -4.33 4.28 -17.11
C ASP A 253 -4.73 3.89 -18.53
N ALA A 254 -3.87 3.14 -19.23
CA ALA A 254 -4.17 2.65 -20.58
C ALA A 254 -5.34 1.65 -20.57
N VAL A 255 -5.33 0.73 -19.60
CA VAL A 255 -6.40 -0.26 -19.40
C VAL A 255 -7.73 0.43 -19.11
N ILE A 256 -7.74 1.36 -18.16
CA ILE A 256 -8.92 2.14 -17.77
C ILE A 256 -9.44 2.95 -18.96
N ALA A 257 -8.58 3.67 -19.67
CA ALA A 257 -8.99 4.49 -20.81
C ALA A 257 -9.63 3.65 -21.92
N GLN A 258 -9.20 2.40 -22.11
CA GLN A 258 -9.80 1.48 -23.06
C GLN A 258 -11.14 0.91 -22.56
N ALA A 259 -11.20 0.52 -21.29
CA ALA A 259 -12.43 0.02 -20.68
C ALA A 259 -13.54 1.08 -20.69
N MET A 260 -13.21 2.31 -20.29
CA MET A 260 -14.13 3.45 -20.28
C MET A 260 -14.72 3.77 -21.65
N ARG A 261 -13.94 3.62 -22.73
CA ARG A 261 -14.41 3.80 -24.11
C ARG A 261 -15.40 2.73 -24.58
N SER A 262 -15.45 1.58 -23.91
CA SER A 262 -16.35 0.48 -24.27
C SER A 262 -17.70 0.51 -23.55
N LEU A 263 -17.86 1.40 -22.56
CA LEU A 263 -19.10 1.51 -21.79
C LEU A 263 -20.14 2.32 -22.57
N PRO A 264 -21.38 1.81 -22.74
CA PRO A 264 -22.40 2.46 -23.59
C PRO A 264 -23.23 3.51 -22.84
N PHE A 265 -22.73 4.05 -21.73
CA PHE A 265 -23.45 4.98 -20.87
C PHE A 265 -22.51 6.01 -20.25
N GLU A 266 -23.10 7.11 -19.79
CA GLU A 266 -22.37 8.18 -19.13
C GLU A 266 -22.06 7.85 -17.67
N ILE A 267 -20.85 8.20 -17.25
CA ILE A 267 -20.35 8.01 -15.90
C ILE A 267 -20.33 9.38 -15.21
N THR A 268 -21.05 9.50 -14.09
CA THR A 268 -21.19 10.78 -13.36
C THR A 268 -19.88 11.20 -12.69
N ILE A 269 -19.15 10.23 -12.14
CA ILE A 269 -17.85 10.43 -11.50
C ILE A 269 -17.01 9.19 -11.71
N PHE A 270 -15.72 9.40 -11.96
CA PHE A 270 -14.70 8.35 -12.01
C PHE A 270 -13.42 8.88 -11.38
N ARG A 271 -12.99 8.30 -10.26
CA ARG A 271 -11.75 8.66 -9.58
C ARG A 271 -10.94 7.43 -9.23
N LYS A 272 -9.63 7.51 -9.48
CA LYS A 272 -8.65 6.46 -9.20
C LYS A 272 -7.61 6.99 -8.22
N TYR A 273 -7.37 6.23 -7.16
CA TYR A 273 -6.25 6.43 -6.25
C TYR A 273 -5.37 5.18 -6.28
N VAL A 274 -4.28 5.24 -7.03
CA VAL A 274 -3.40 4.08 -7.26
C VAL A 274 -4.19 2.90 -7.86
N ASP A 275 -4.54 1.90 -7.05
CA ASP A 275 -5.27 0.67 -7.41
C ASP A 275 -6.75 0.69 -7.04
N ASP A 276 -7.20 1.64 -6.21
CA ASP A 276 -8.60 1.80 -5.79
C ASP A 276 -9.32 2.76 -6.76
N ILE A 277 -10.47 2.35 -7.31
CA ILE A 277 -11.29 3.16 -8.22
C ILE A 277 -12.68 3.36 -7.62
N PHE A 278 -13.19 4.58 -7.67
CA PHE A 278 -14.57 4.92 -7.34
C PHE A 278 -15.30 5.41 -8.59
N MET A 279 -16.52 4.94 -8.82
CA MET A 279 -17.37 5.45 -9.89
C MET A 279 -18.86 5.35 -9.58
N ALA A 280 -19.66 6.17 -10.25
CA ALA A 280 -21.11 6.09 -10.22
C ALA A 280 -21.65 5.75 -11.62
N ILE A 281 -22.48 4.71 -11.68
CA ILE A 281 -22.98 4.09 -12.93
C ILE A 281 -24.49 3.85 -12.87
N PRO A 282 -25.17 3.62 -14.00
CA PRO A 282 -26.55 3.15 -13.98
C PRO A 282 -26.70 1.81 -13.23
N ARG A 283 -27.74 1.66 -12.43
CA ARG A 283 -28.08 0.43 -11.71
C ARG A 283 -28.22 -0.74 -12.68
N ASN A 284 -27.84 -1.93 -12.23
CA ASN A 284 -27.88 -3.18 -13.01
C ASN A 284 -26.86 -3.24 -14.16
N THR A 285 -25.88 -2.33 -14.22
CA THR A 285 -24.77 -2.35 -15.19
C THR A 285 -23.44 -2.78 -14.56
N GLU A 286 -23.43 -3.18 -13.30
CA GLU A 286 -22.24 -3.51 -12.51
C GLU A 286 -21.43 -4.65 -13.16
N GLN A 287 -22.12 -5.71 -13.62
CA GLN A 287 -21.47 -6.81 -14.33
C GLN A 287 -20.93 -6.39 -15.70
N GLN A 288 -21.63 -5.47 -16.39
CA GLN A 288 -21.16 -4.96 -17.68
C GLN A 288 -19.89 -4.14 -17.50
N VAL A 289 -19.80 -3.31 -16.47
CA VAL A 289 -18.58 -2.59 -16.11
C VAL A 289 -17.45 -3.56 -15.78
N LEU A 290 -17.72 -4.54 -14.90
CA LEU A 290 -16.71 -5.51 -14.51
C LEU A 290 -16.16 -6.28 -15.72
N GLN A 291 -17.04 -6.71 -16.62
CA GLN A 291 -16.65 -7.38 -17.86
C GLN A 291 -15.85 -6.46 -18.79
N ALA A 292 -16.31 -5.22 -18.99
CA ALA A 292 -15.60 -4.23 -19.81
C ALA A 292 -14.17 -4.01 -19.33
N PHE A 293 -13.95 -3.89 -18.02
CA PHE A 293 -12.61 -3.73 -17.43
C PHE A 293 -11.77 -5.01 -17.54
N ASN A 294 -12.34 -6.17 -17.20
CA ASN A 294 -11.63 -7.46 -17.19
C ASN A 294 -11.29 -7.99 -18.60
N ASN A 295 -12.01 -7.53 -19.63
CA ASN A 295 -11.78 -7.93 -21.02
C ASN A 295 -10.61 -7.19 -21.69
N VAL A 296 -10.10 -6.09 -21.11
CA VAL A 296 -9.04 -5.30 -21.74
C VAL A 296 -7.69 -6.00 -21.70
N GLU A 297 -7.30 -6.53 -20.53
CA GLU A 297 -6.02 -7.20 -20.32
C GLU A 297 -6.22 -8.41 -19.39
N PRO A 298 -6.04 -9.66 -19.88
CA PRO A 298 -6.30 -10.87 -19.11
C PRO A 298 -5.60 -10.96 -17.75
N ARG A 299 -4.44 -10.31 -17.59
CA ARG A 299 -3.71 -10.31 -16.30
C ARG A 299 -4.16 -9.20 -15.35
N ILE A 300 -4.68 -8.09 -15.85
CA ILE A 300 -5.16 -6.97 -15.02
C ILE A 300 -6.66 -7.17 -14.79
N GLN A 301 -6.98 -7.74 -13.64
CA GLN A 301 -8.35 -8.11 -13.28
C GLN A 301 -8.83 -7.28 -12.09
N PHE A 302 -10.09 -6.89 -12.14
CA PHE A 302 -10.78 -6.06 -11.17
C PHE A 302 -11.79 -6.90 -10.40
N THR A 303 -12.03 -6.49 -9.16
CA THR A 303 -13.19 -6.91 -8.37
C THR A 303 -14.09 -5.71 -8.15
N ILE A 304 -15.38 -5.96 -7.91
CA ILE A 304 -16.38 -4.90 -7.73
C ILE A 304 -17.01 -4.99 -6.34
N GLU A 305 -17.08 -3.84 -5.67
CA GLU A 305 -17.90 -3.62 -4.48
C GLU A 305 -19.00 -2.63 -4.84
N VAL A 306 -20.25 -3.01 -4.61
CA VAL A 306 -21.42 -2.18 -4.87
C VAL A 306 -21.84 -1.53 -3.55
N GLU A 307 -22.28 -0.27 -3.61
CA GLU A 307 -22.79 0.39 -2.42
C GLU A 307 -23.88 -0.42 -1.71
N LYS A 308 -23.91 -0.30 -0.39
CA LYS A 308 -24.88 -0.98 0.45
C LYS A 308 -25.45 0.03 1.44
N ASP A 309 -26.77 0.01 1.61
CA ASP A 309 -27.47 0.91 2.53
C ASP A 309 -27.15 2.40 2.25
N GLN A 310 -27.06 2.76 0.96
CA GLN A 310 -26.67 4.10 0.47
C GLN A 310 -25.24 4.52 0.83
N LYS A 311 -24.36 3.57 1.13
CA LYS A 311 -22.99 3.83 1.59
C LYS A 311 -21.98 3.01 0.83
N LEU A 312 -20.83 3.63 0.56
CA LEU A 312 -19.67 2.95 0.00
C LEU A 312 -18.39 3.50 0.63
N ALA A 313 -17.51 2.62 1.10
CA ALA A 313 -16.22 3.03 1.61
C ALA A 313 -15.24 3.24 0.45
N PHE A 314 -14.55 4.38 0.44
CA PHE A 314 -13.48 4.67 -0.51
C PHE A 314 -12.38 5.44 0.21
N LEU A 315 -11.12 4.99 0.08
CA LEU A 315 -9.98 5.51 0.84
C LEU A 315 -10.22 5.50 2.37
N ASP A 316 -10.28 6.67 2.98
CA ASP A 316 -10.52 6.91 4.41
C ASP A 316 -11.84 7.65 4.65
N VAL A 317 -12.79 7.54 3.72
CA VAL A 317 -14.14 8.05 3.87
C VAL A 317 -15.19 6.99 3.54
N THR A 318 -16.37 7.17 4.14
CA THR A 318 -17.60 6.56 3.67
C THR A 318 -18.35 7.61 2.88
N VAL A 319 -18.58 7.36 1.60
CA VAL A 319 -19.46 8.15 0.77
C VAL A 319 -20.90 7.72 1.07
N ILE A 320 -21.77 8.69 1.31
CA ILE A 320 -23.15 8.49 1.76
C ILE A 320 -24.06 9.22 0.79
N ARG A 321 -24.99 8.49 0.17
CA ARG A 321 -26.04 9.07 -0.65
C ARG A 321 -27.22 9.50 0.23
N ASN A 322 -27.55 10.78 0.16
CA ASN A 322 -28.68 11.39 0.85
C ASN A 322 -30.01 11.11 0.12
N PRO A 323 -31.17 11.35 0.77
CA PRO A 323 -32.49 11.17 0.15
C PRO A 323 -32.73 12.04 -1.11
N ASP A 324 -32.04 13.17 -1.22
CA ASP A 324 -32.11 14.09 -2.38
C ASP A 324 -31.06 13.76 -3.47
N GLN A 325 -30.47 12.56 -3.42
CA GLN A 325 -29.41 12.06 -4.30
C GLN A 325 -28.06 12.80 -4.19
N THR A 326 -27.93 13.81 -3.32
CA THR A 326 -26.63 14.43 -3.05
C THR A 326 -25.71 13.45 -2.34
N LEU A 327 -24.41 13.55 -2.62
CA LEU A 327 -23.39 12.77 -1.93
C LEU A 327 -22.79 13.58 -0.79
N THR A 328 -22.59 12.93 0.35
CA THR A 328 -21.80 13.46 1.45
C THR A 328 -20.75 12.46 1.89
N THR A 329 -19.80 12.90 2.69
CA THR A 329 -18.69 12.07 3.18
C THR A 329 -18.62 12.08 4.70
N GLU A 330 -18.20 10.94 5.25
CA GLU A 330 -17.90 10.77 6.66
C GLU A 330 -16.53 10.12 6.80
N TRP A 331 -15.69 10.63 7.72
CA TRP A 331 -14.41 10.00 8.00
C TRP A 331 -14.59 8.53 8.39
N TYR A 332 -13.82 7.65 7.75
CA TYR A 332 -13.89 6.21 7.93
C TYR A 332 -12.61 5.64 8.53
N ALA A 333 -12.78 4.87 9.59
CA ALA A 333 -11.76 3.95 10.10
C ALA A 333 -12.24 2.51 9.90
N LYS A 334 -11.36 1.67 9.36
CA LYS A 334 -11.62 0.23 9.27
C LYS A 334 -11.93 -0.33 10.67
N PRO A 335 -12.87 -1.28 10.83
CA PRO A 335 -13.18 -1.89 12.13
C PRO A 335 -11.96 -2.51 12.84
N ILE A 336 -10.96 -2.94 12.06
CA ILE A 336 -9.70 -3.49 12.56
C ILE A 336 -8.67 -2.42 12.97
N ALA A 337 -8.96 -1.13 12.84
CA ALA A 337 -8.06 -0.10 13.33
C ALA A 337 -7.85 -0.27 14.84
N SER A 338 -6.60 -0.26 15.28
CA SER A 338 -6.27 -0.40 16.70
C SER A 338 -6.57 0.87 17.50
N GLY A 339 -6.73 2.01 16.82
CA GLY A 339 -6.84 3.33 17.45
C GLY A 339 -5.57 3.77 18.19
N ARG A 340 -4.46 3.00 18.10
CA ARG A 340 -3.22 3.32 18.79
C ARG A 340 -2.63 4.62 18.24
N MET A 341 -2.43 5.58 19.13
CA MET A 341 -1.78 6.85 18.84
C MET A 341 -0.50 6.98 19.66
N LEU A 342 0.30 7.99 19.34
CA LEU A 342 1.46 8.33 20.15
C LEU A 342 1.00 8.73 21.56
N ASN A 343 1.40 7.96 22.56
CA ASN A 343 1.01 8.22 23.96
C ASN A 343 1.52 9.60 24.40
N TYR A 344 0.61 10.41 24.95
CA TYR A 344 0.90 11.78 25.41
C TYR A 344 1.93 11.82 26.54
N LYS A 345 1.95 10.80 27.40
CA LYS A 345 2.92 10.65 28.49
C LYS A 345 4.27 10.10 28.04
N SER A 346 4.44 9.77 26.75
CA SER A 346 5.74 9.34 26.24
C SER A 346 6.78 10.47 26.27
N HIS A 347 8.06 10.07 26.32
CA HIS A 347 9.23 10.96 26.31
C HIS A 347 9.49 11.64 24.95
N HIS A 348 8.58 11.51 23.99
CA HIS A 348 8.67 12.24 22.73
C HIS A 348 8.47 13.74 22.97
N GLN A 349 9.15 14.56 22.16
CA GLN A 349 8.98 16.01 22.19
C GLN A 349 7.50 16.40 22.04
N LEU A 350 7.07 17.43 22.78
CA LEU A 350 5.67 17.88 22.77
C LEU A 350 5.16 18.18 21.36
N LYS A 351 6.02 18.73 20.49
CA LYS A 351 5.70 19.00 19.08
C LYS A 351 5.21 17.75 18.33
N HIS A 352 5.84 16.58 18.53
CA HIS A 352 5.41 15.34 17.86
C HIS A 352 4.05 14.86 18.38
N LYS A 353 3.82 14.95 19.68
CA LYS A 353 2.53 14.60 20.32
C LYS A 353 1.39 15.51 19.83
N MET A 354 1.65 16.81 19.77
CA MET A 354 0.69 17.79 19.24
C MET A 354 0.44 17.58 17.75
N ASN A 355 1.46 17.29 16.94
CA ASN A 355 1.27 17.03 15.52
C ASN A 355 0.40 15.79 15.25
N VAL A 356 0.55 14.71 16.03
CA VAL A 356 -0.32 13.52 15.92
C VAL A 356 -1.78 13.89 16.18
N ALA A 357 -2.06 14.65 17.24
CA ALA A 357 -3.42 15.11 17.52
C ALA A 357 -3.95 16.06 16.44
N LYS A 358 -3.17 17.07 16.04
CA LYS A 358 -3.55 18.04 15.00
C LYS A 358 -3.88 17.39 13.67
N ASN A 359 -3.04 16.45 13.20
CA ASN A 359 -3.27 15.74 11.95
C ASN A 359 -4.54 14.87 12.02
N PHE A 360 -4.80 14.22 13.16
CA PHE A 360 -6.03 13.45 13.36
C PHE A 360 -7.27 14.34 13.36
N ILE A 361 -7.25 15.44 14.13
CA ILE A 361 -8.33 16.44 14.17
C ILE A 361 -8.62 16.96 12.78
N HIS A 362 -7.58 17.42 12.07
CA HIS A 362 -7.71 17.95 10.71
C HIS A 362 -8.35 16.94 9.75
N ARG A 363 -7.90 15.68 9.82
CA ARG A 363 -8.43 14.60 8.98
C ARG A 363 -9.92 14.33 9.25
N VAL A 364 -10.30 14.12 10.51
CA VAL A 364 -11.71 13.83 10.86
C VAL A 364 -12.60 15.01 10.50
N TRP A 365 -12.14 16.22 10.79
CA TRP A 365 -12.86 17.46 10.53
C TRP A 365 -13.13 17.68 9.04
N TYR A 366 -12.09 17.55 8.20
CA TYR A 366 -12.22 17.86 6.78
C TYR A 366 -13.01 16.81 6.00
N LEU A 367 -12.84 15.55 6.38
CA LEU A 367 -13.42 14.42 5.65
C LEU A 367 -14.87 14.11 6.08
N THR A 368 -15.38 14.77 7.12
CA THR A 368 -16.76 14.60 7.60
C THR A 368 -17.59 15.82 7.24
N ARG A 369 -18.52 15.67 6.30
CA ARG A 369 -19.37 16.74 5.78
C ARG A 369 -20.86 16.53 6.04
N ASN A 370 -21.24 15.37 6.57
CA ASN A 370 -22.61 14.98 6.86
C ASN A 370 -23.04 15.14 8.34
N LYS A 371 -22.22 15.79 9.18
CA LYS A 371 -22.46 15.92 10.62
C LYS A 371 -22.35 17.34 11.11
N SER A 372 -23.01 17.64 12.21
CA SER A 372 -22.84 18.90 12.93
C SER A 372 -21.44 19.00 13.54
N THR A 373 -21.02 20.24 13.82
CA THR A 373 -19.76 20.53 14.51
C THR A 373 -19.64 19.77 15.84
N GLU A 374 -20.72 19.69 16.62
CA GLU A 374 -20.73 19.02 17.92
C GLU A 374 -20.48 17.51 17.79
N GLU A 375 -21.10 16.87 16.80
CA GLU A 375 -20.89 15.44 16.52
C GLU A 375 -19.45 15.15 16.10
N ILE A 376 -18.87 15.98 15.23
CA ILE A 376 -17.47 15.83 14.79
C ILE A 376 -16.52 15.97 15.99
N VAL A 377 -16.76 16.98 16.84
CA VAL A 377 -15.99 17.19 18.08
C VAL A 377 -16.09 15.98 19.01
N ASN A 378 -17.28 15.40 19.17
CA ASN A 378 -17.49 14.19 19.97
C ASN A 378 -16.73 12.98 19.42
N ILE A 379 -16.73 12.77 18.09
CA ILE A 379 -15.96 11.71 17.43
C ILE A 379 -14.46 11.88 17.72
N ILE A 380 -13.94 13.10 17.58
CA ILE A 380 -12.54 13.44 17.82
C ILE A 380 -12.16 13.17 19.28
N HIS A 381 -12.95 13.68 20.24
CA HIS A 381 -12.67 13.49 21.66
C HIS A 381 -12.65 12.01 22.04
N ARG A 382 -13.65 11.24 21.60
CA ARG A 382 -13.72 9.80 21.86
C ARG A 382 -12.46 9.08 21.37
N HIS A 383 -12.02 9.36 20.15
CA HIS A 383 -10.83 8.71 19.58
C HIS A 383 -9.54 9.14 20.28
N LEU A 384 -9.37 10.42 20.59
CA LEU A 384 -8.19 10.91 21.29
C LEU A 384 -8.11 10.36 22.73
N GLN A 385 -9.24 10.21 23.42
CA GLN A 385 -9.28 9.60 24.75
C GLN A 385 -8.91 8.11 24.69
N LEU A 386 -9.53 7.35 23.79
CA LEU A 386 -9.25 5.91 23.62
C LEU A 386 -7.82 5.65 23.14
N GLY A 387 -7.31 6.46 22.22
CA GLY A 387 -5.97 6.31 21.66
C GLY A 387 -4.83 6.73 22.60
N ASN A 388 -5.14 7.53 23.62
CA ASN A 388 -4.17 8.02 24.60
C ASN A 388 -4.24 7.31 25.96
N ASN A 389 -5.39 6.71 26.30
CA ASN A 389 -5.57 5.90 27.50
C ASN A 389 -5.46 4.40 27.14
N ASN A 390 -4.30 3.80 27.43
CA ASN A 390 -4.33 2.41 27.88
C ASN A 390 -5.19 2.40 29.14
N LYS A 391 -6.27 1.60 29.18
CA LYS A 391 -6.99 1.31 30.42
C LYS A 391 -5.97 1.02 31.53
N THR A 392 -5.77 1.98 32.42
CA THR A 392 -5.13 1.77 33.72
C THR A 392 -6.22 1.37 34.68
N GLU A 393 -6.87 0.24 34.43
CA GLU A 393 -7.46 -0.60 35.46
C GLU A 393 -7.25 -2.05 35.01
N PRO A 394 -6.50 -2.87 35.76
CA PRO A 394 -6.60 -4.31 35.62
C PRO A 394 -8.05 -4.66 35.89
N SER A 395 -8.73 -5.35 34.96
CA SER A 395 -9.97 -6.01 35.32
C SER A 395 -9.64 -7.01 36.42
N SER A 396 -10.00 -6.67 37.65
CA SER A 396 -9.96 -7.50 38.84
C SER A 396 -11.04 -8.59 38.76
N GLN A 397 -11.03 -9.37 37.68
CA GLN A 397 -11.80 -10.61 37.59
C GLN A 397 -10.96 -11.61 36.78
N MET A 398 -9.95 -12.19 37.42
CA MET A 398 -9.60 -13.57 37.11
C MET A 398 -10.79 -14.43 37.56
N PRO A 399 -11.36 -15.30 36.70
CA PRO A 399 -12.26 -16.33 37.18
C PRO A 399 -11.47 -17.24 38.15
N PRO A 400 -12.08 -17.66 39.27
CA PRO A 400 -11.39 -18.51 40.22
C PRO A 400 -10.96 -19.81 39.53
N HIS A 401 -9.70 -20.19 39.75
CA HIS A 401 -9.22 -21.54 39.48
C HIS A 401 -10.09 -22.53 40.24
N THR A 402 -11.00 -23.22 39.55
CA THR A 402 -11.53 -24.47 40.03
C THR A 402 -10.46 -25.53 39.87
N SER A 403 -9.74 -25.78 40.95
CA SER A 403 -9.08 -27.05 41.19
C SER A 403 -10.16 -28.14 41.21
N GLN A 404 -10.28 -28.92 40.14
CA GLN A 404 -10.83 -30.26 40.25
C GLN A 404 -9.67 -31.25 40.27
N ALA A 405 -9.28 -31.59 41.49
CA ALA A 405 -8.70 -32.89 41.78
C ALA A 405 -9.84 -33.91 41.76
N SER A 406 -9.70 -34.98 40.97
CA SER A 406 -10.34 -36.29 41.14
C SER A 406 -9.58 -37.24 40.21
N SER A 407 -8.76 -38.14 40.75
CA SER A 407 -9.05 -39.58 40.88
C SER A 407 -8.72 -40.35 39.61
#